data_AF-A0A6A4VE28-F1
#
_entry.id   AF-A0A6A4VE28-F1
#
_cell.length_a   1.000
_cell.length_b   1.000
_cell.length_c   1.000
_cell.angle_alpha   90.00
_cell.angle_beta   90.00
_cell.angle_gamma   90.00
#
_symmetry.space_group_name_H-M   'P 1'
#
loop_
_entity.id
_entity.type
_entity.pdbx_description
1 polymer ?
#
loop_
_entity_poly.entity_id
_entity_poly.type
_entity_poly.pdbx_seq_one_letter_code
_entity_poly.pdbx_strand_id
1 'polypeptide(L)'
;MIKEWSLDTTDRRPFHEEPSVSTRHYRDAWMYMQEGKEPLYLDDGRTMFLPAGSKKGLTVEELSAYIQAMDSCESFEQYAEQRFAVWVVKAGENGQMATCSCPVGMKQRVCKHAITVGLWKGTITIPDVAKHAVIGQKRKRGRPTATRPALVRQD
;
A
#
# COMPACT_ATOMS: atom_id res chain seq x y z
N MET A 1 -34.74 -18.53 -21.56
CA MET A 1 -34.51 -17.10 -21.30
C MET A 1 -33.72 -16.78 -20.02
N ILE A 2 -33.62 -17.68 -19.01
CA ILE A 2 -32.82 -17.39 -17.78
C ILE A 2 -31.32 -17.74 -17.92
N LYS A 3 -30.97 -18.73 -18.77
CA LYS A 3 -29.57 -19.17 -18.97
C LYS A 3 -28.68 -18.14 -19.68
N GLU A 4 -29.24 -17.22 -20.45
CA GLU A 4 -28.46 -16.22 -21.21
C GLU A 4 -28.02 -15.05 -20.33
N TRP A 5 -28.80 -14.70 -19.29
CA TRP A 5 -28.45 -13.61 -18.37
C TRP A 5 -27.23 -13.92 -17.50
N SER A 6 -26.92 -15.20 -17.24
CA SER A 6 -25.76 -15.58 -16.42
C SER A 6 -24.45 -15.64 -17.22
N LEU A 7 -24.52 -15.62 -18.55
CA LEU A 7 -23.37 -15.66 -19.46
C LEU A 7 -23.04 -14.29 -20.05
N ASP A 8 -23.90 -13.29 -19.82
CA ASP A 8 -23.59 -11.92 -20.21
C ASP A 8 -22.39 -11.40 -19.40
N THR A 9 -21.28 -11.23 -20.12
CA THR A 9 -19.99 -10.73 -19.61
C THR A 9 -19.69 -9.33 -20.13
N THR A 10 -20.56 -8.77 -21.00
CA THR A 10 -20.29 -7.49 -21.67
C THR A 10 -20.24 -6.30 -20.69
N ASP A 11 -20.95 -6.38 -19.57
CA ASP A 11 -20.95 -5.37 -18.50
C ASP A 11 -20.12 -5.77 -17.26
N ARG A 12 -19.37 -6.88 -17.30
CA ARG A 12 -18.56 -7.30 -16.15
C ARG A 12 -17.28 -6.47 -16.09
N ARG A 13 -17.09 -5.76 -14.97
CA ARG A 13 -15.79 -5.14 -14.68
C ARG A 13 -14.75 -6.25 -14.54
N PRO A 14 -13.61 -6.16 -15.25
CA PRO A 14 -12.54 -7.13 -15.09
C PRO A 14 -12.07 -7.14 -13.64
N PHE A 15 -11.80 -8.32 -13.11
CA PHE A 15 -11.15 -8.44 -11.81
C PHE A 15 -9.70 -7.98 -11.96
N HIS A 16 -9.28 -7.01 -11.16
CA HIS A 16 -7.88 -6.60 -11.14
C HIS A 16 -7.08 -7.64 -10.37
N GLU A 17 -6.16 -8.32 -11.05
CA GLU A 17 -5.24 -9.27 -10.42
C GLU A 17 -4.19 -8.55 -9.54
N GLU A 18 -3.85 -7.33 -9.92
CA GLU A 18 -2.93 -6.46 -9.20
C GLU A 18 -3.66 -5.39 -8.38
N PRO A 19 -3.13 -5.03 -7.20
CA PRO A 19 -3.76 -4.02 -6.36
C PRO A 19 -3.66 -2.63 -7.01
N SER A 20 -4.78 -1.92 -7.05
CA SER A 20 -4.81 -0.56 -7.60
C SER A 20 -4.23 0.47 -6.61
N VAL A 21 -3.26 1.25 -7.07
CA VAL A 21 -2.62 2.28 -6.24
C VAL A 21 -3.39 3.60 -6.35
N SER A 22 -4.18 3.92 -5.32
CA SER A 22 -4.86 5.21 -5.24
C SER A 22 -3.92 6.41 -5.06
N THR A 23 -4.37 7.62 -5.43
CA THR A 23 -3.65 8.90 -5.19
C THR A 23 -3.29 9.09 -3.72
N ARG A 24 -4.12 8.59 -2.79
CA ARG A 24 -3.86 8.68 -1.35
C ARG A 24 -2.61 7.90 -0.96
N HIS A 25 -2.39 6.72 -1.53
CA HIS A 25 -1.21 5.92 -1.24
C HIS A 25 0.09 6.63 -1.67
N TYR A 26 0.10 7.20 -2.89
CA TYR A 26 1.24 7.99 -3.38
C TYR A 26 1.54 9.19 -2.49
N ARG A 27 0.50 9.87 -2.03
CA ARG A 27 0.63 11.01 -1.13
C ARG A 27 1.18 10.60 0.23
N ASP A 28 0.64 9.55 0.84
CA ASP A 28 1.09 9.06 2.14
C ASP A 28 2.55 8.57 2.06
N ALA A 29 2.95 7.98 0.92
CA ALA A 29 4.34 7.61 0.64
C ALA A 29 5.25 8.84 0.47
N TRP A 30 4.79 9.87 -0.24
CA TRP A 30 5.50 11.14 -0.37
C TRP A 30 5.74 11.79 0.98
N MET A 31 4.69 11.89 1.82
CA MET A 31 4.81 12.43 3.18
C MET A 31 5.79 11.62 4.02
N TYR A 32 5.74 10.30 3.93
CA TYR A 32 6.68 9.43 4.64
C TYR A 32 8.14 9.66 4.19
N MET A 33 8.40 9.92 2.91
CA MET A 33 9.74 10.31 2.45
C MET A 33 10.20 11.64 3.07
N GLN A 34 9.31 12.62 3.18
CA GLN A 34 9.62 13.92 3.78
C GLN A 34 9.91 13.84 5.29
N GLU A 35 9.43 12.79 5.98
CA GLU A 35 9.78 12.54 7.39
C GLU A 35 11.27 12.18 7.57
N GLY A 36 11.98 11.83 6.50
CA GLY A 36 13.40 11.47 6.53
C GLY A 36 13.65 10.15 7.25
N LYS A 37 12.73 9.19 7.10
CA LYS A 37 12.90 7.84 7.65
C LYS A 37 13.73 6.98 6.73
N GLU A 38 14.89 6.54 7.20
CA GLU A 38 15.83 5.75 6.39
C GLU A 38 15.65 4.25 6.63
N PRO A 39 15.65 3.44 5.56
CA PRO A 39 15.60 1.98 5.67
C PRO A 39 16.97 1.41 6.04
N LEU A 40 16.97 0.34 6.83
CA LEU A 40 18.14 -0.53 6.95
C LEU A 40 18.00 -1.68 5.94
N TYR A 41 19.03 -1.88 5.13
CA TYR A 41 19.06 -2.92 4.11
C TYR A 41 19.70 -4.19 4.65
N LEU A 42 19.09 -5.35 4.36
CA LEU A 42 19.79 -6.61 4.53
C LEU A 42 20.72 -6.86 3.32
N ASP A 43 21.75 -7.68 3.48
CA ASP A 43 22.74 -7.99 2.44
C ASP A 43 22.13 -8.56 1.15
N ASP A 44 20.91 -9.09 1.22
CA ASP A 44 20.15 -9.60 0.06
C ASP A 44 19.72 -8.49 -0.92
N GLY A 45 19.83 -7.21 -0.54
CA GLY A 45 19.44 -6.04 -1.34
C GLY A 45 17.93 -5.96 -1.63
N ARG A 46 17.12 -6.86 -1.07
CA ARG A 46 15.69 -7.03 -1.38
C ARG A 46 14.83 -6.82 -0.16
N THR A 47 15.33 -7.15 1.02
CA THR A 47 14.66 -6.98 2.30
C THR A 47 15.14 -5.71 2.96
N MET A 48 14.19 -4.86 3.34
CA MET A 48 14.42 -3.59 4.01
C MET A 48 13.62 -3.56 5.31
N PHE A 49 14.21 -2.95 6.34
CA PHE A 49 13.61 -2.75 7.63
C PHE A 49 13.37 -1.26 7.86
N LEU A 50 12.15 -0.95 8.27
CA LEU A 50 11.71 0.41 8.54
C LEU A 50 11.22 0.50 9.99
N PRO A 51 11.58 1.55 10.73
CA PRO A 51 11.07 1.74 12.08
C PRO A 51 9.56 1.98 12.06
N ALA A 52 8.85 1.41 13.04
CA ALA A 52 7.49 1.83 13.34
C ALA A 52 7.47 3.14 14.16
N GLY A 53 6.34 3.84 14.12
CA GLY A 53 6.12 5.06 14.91
C GLY A 53 6.93 6.28 14.42
N SER A 54 7.42 7.08 15.37
CA SER A 54 8.04 8.40 15.11
C SER A 54 9.55 8.33 14.88
N LYS A 55 10.16 7.16 15.06
CA LYS A 55 11.61 7.00 14.96
C LYS A 55 12.07 7.15 13.51
N LYS A 56 13.23 7.78 13.31
CA LYS A 56 13.79 8.09 11.97
C LYS A 56 14.58 6.96 11.34
N GLY A 57 15.21 6.10 12.13
CA GLY A 57 16.01 5.00 11.62
C GLY A 57 16.08 3.86 12.62
N LEU A 58 16.68 2.75 12.20
CA LEU A 58 17.00 1.60 13.02
C LEU A 58 18.52 1.44 13.05
N THR A 59 19.08 1.01 14.19
CA THR A 59 20.48 0.57 14.25
C THR A 59 20.58 -0.92 13.94
N VAL A 60 21.78 -1.40 13.61
CA VAL A 60 22.04 -2.84 13.38
C VAL A 60 21.75 -3.65 14.64
N GLU A 61 22.11 -3.12 15.81
CA GLU A 61 21.86 -3.74 17.12
C GLU A 61 20.35 -3.92 17.36
N GLU A 62 19.55 -2.89 17.10
CA GLU A 62 18.10 -2.95 17.24
C GLU A 62 17.46 -3.93 16.26
N LEU A 63 17.99 -4.02 15.05
CA LEU A 63 17.54 -5.02 14.09
C LEU A 63 17.88 -6.44 14.56
N SER A 64 19.09 -6.67 15.08
CA SER A 64 19.46 -7.98 15.62
C SER A 64 18.60 -8.36 16.83
N ALA A 65 18.32 -7.42 17.73
CA ALA A 65 17.45 -7.62 18.88
C ALA A 65 16.00 -7.93 18.44
N TYR A 66 15.51 -7.23 17.42
CA TYR A 66 14.19 -7.52 16.83
C TYR A 66 14.12 -8.92 16.24
N ILE A 67 15.11 -9.32 15.43
CA ILE A 67 15.15 -10.66 14.82
C ILE A 67 15.20 -11.74 15.91
N GLN A 68 16.08 -11.58 16.90
CA GLN A 68 16.20 -12.51 18.02
C GLN A 68 14.90 -12.58 18.83
N ALA A 69 14.28 -11.43 19.13
CA ALA A 69 13.02 -11.38 19.86
C ALA A 69 11.89 -12.07 19.10
N MET A 70 11.82 -11.92 17.77
CA MET A 70 10.84 -12.59 16.92
C MET A 70 11.03 -14.11 16.92
N ASP A 71 12.28 -14.60 16.95
CA ASP A 71 12.60 -16.04 16.98
C ASP A 71 12.37 -16.66 18.37
N SER A 72 12.52 -15.88 19.45
CA SER A 72 12.39 -16.33 20.83
C SER A 72 11.01 -16.05 21.46
N CYS A 73 10.00 -15.68 20.69
CA CYS A 73 8.65 -15.42 21.21
C CYS A 73 7.99 -16.72 21.71
N GLU A 74 7.61 -16.77 22.99
CA GLU A 74 6.92 -17.92 23.59
C GLU A 74 5.40 -17.72 23.70
N SER A 75 4.92 -16.47 23.66
CA SER A 75 3.49 -16.14 23.72
C SER A 75 3.01 -15.27 22.57
N PHE A 76 1.70 -15.26 22.34
CA PHE A 76 1.07 -14.43 21.32
C PHE A 76 1.19 -12.94 21.64
N GLU A 77 1.09 -12.56 22.92
CA GLU A 77 1.21 -11.17 23.37
C GLU A 77 2.61 -10.62 23.08
N GLN A 78 3.66 -11.39 23.42
CA GLN A 78 5.04 -11.04 23.09
C GLN A 78 5.22 -10.89 21.58
N TYR A 79 4.70 -11.85 20.81
CA TYR A 79 4.73 -11.77 19.36
C TYR A 79 4.02 -10.51 18.84
N ALA A 80 2.83 -10.20 19.35
CA ALA A 80 2.06 -9.05 18.91
C ALA A 80 2.78 -7.73 19.19
N GLU A 81 3.38 -7.58 20.37
CA GLU A 81 4.15 -6.38 20.73
C GLU A 81 5.37 -6.21 19.81
N GLN A 82 6.16 -7.27 19.62
CA GLN A 82 7.37 -7.21 18.80
C GLN A 82 7.06 -7.04 17.31
N ARG A 83 6.03 -7.71 16.80
CA ARG A 83 5.70 -7.75 15.38
C ARG A 83 5.37 -6.38 14.77
N PHE A 84 4.90 -5.43 15.57
CA PHE A 84 4.55 -4.08 15.13
C PHE A 84 5.63 -3.03 15.43
N ALA A 85 6.77 -3.41 16.04
CA ALA A 85 7.88 -2.50 16.32
C ALA A 85 8.69 -2.13 15.05
N VAL A 86 8.76 -3.05 14.08
CA VAL A 86 9.51 -2.89 12.82
C VAL A 86 8.66 -3.34 11.63
N TRP A 87 8.70 -2.55 10.55
CA TRP A 87 8.11 -2.93 9.27
C TRP A 87 9.15 -3.57 8.37
N VAL A 88 8.87 -4.79 7.93
CA VAL A 88 9.68 -5.51 6.95
C VAL A 88 9.06 -5.27 5.58
N VAL A 89 9.85 -4.74 4.65
CA VAL A 89 9.45 -4.52 3.26
C VAL A 89 10.33 -5.35 2.36
N LYS A 90 9.72 -6.22 1.56
CA LYS A 90 10.42 -7.00 0.53
C LYS A 90 10.12 -6.39 -0.83
N ALA A 91 11.17 -5.97 -1.54
CA ALA A 91 11.05 -5.46 -2.89
C ALA A 91 10.37 -6.51 -3.80
N GLY A 92 9.47 -6.05 -4.67
CA GLY A 92 8.89 -6.92 -5.71
C GLY A 92 9.91 -7.21 -6.81
N GLU A 93 9.73 -8.33 -7.49
CA GLU A 93 10.52 -8.72 -8.66
C GLU A 93 9.78 -8.33 -9.95
N ASN A 94 10.52 -8.07 -11.03
CA ASN A 94 9.96 -7.92 -12.38
C ASN A 94 8.80 -6.90 -12.49
N GLY A 95 8.90 -5.77 -11.79
CA GLY A 95 7.89 -4.71 -11.81
C GLY A 95 6.72 -4.90 -10.83
N GLN A 96 6.71 -5.99 -10.06
CA GLN A 96 5.71 -6.20 -9.01
C GLN A 96 5.87 -5.20 -7.87
N MET A 97 4.75 -4.90 -7.21
CA MET A 97 4.73 -4.06 -6.01
C MET A 97 5.48 -4.74 -4.87
N ALA A 98 6.22 -3.97 -4.08
CA ALA A 98 6.84 -4.46 -2.86
C ALA A 98 5.79 -4.94 -1.84
N THR A 99 6.11 -5.98 -1.09
CA THR A 99 5.26 -6.47 0.01
C THR A 99 5.72 -5.87 1.33
N CYS A 100 4.78 -5.54 2.21
CA CYS A 100 5.10 -4.90 3.50
C CYS A 100 4.35 -5.59 4.64
N SER A 101 5.06 -5.76 5.76
CA SER A 101 4.57 -6.40 6.97
C SER A 101 3.62 -5.52 7.81
N CYS A 102 3.36 -4.27 7.41
CA CYS A 102 2.45 -3.38 8.13
C CYS A 102 0.97 -3.78 7.92
N PRO A 103 0.06 -3.44 8.86
CA PRO A 103 -1.35 -3.84 8.76
C PRO A 103 -2.03 -3.43 7.45
N VAL A 104 -1.69 -2.25 6.92
CA VAL A 104 -2.23 -1.76 5.65
C VAL A 104 -1.73 -2.60 4.47
N GLY A 105 -0.42 -2.89 4.44
CA GLY A 105 0.20 -3.71 3.39
C GLY A 105 -0.32 -5.14 3.40
N MET A 106 -0.50 -5.74 4.59
CA MET A 106 -1.05 -7.09 4.73
C MET A 106 -2.51 -7.17 4.25
N LYS A 107 -3.33 -6.14 4.53
CA LYS A 107 -4.75 -6.12 4.16
C LYS A 107 -4.99 -5.75 2.70
N GLN A 108 -4.27 -4.76 2.19
CA GLN A 108 -4.55 -4.14 0.87
C GLN A 108 -3.51 -4.49 -0.20
N ARG A 109 -2.43 -5.19 0.16
CA ARG A 109 -1.25 -5.46 -0.69
C ARG A 109 -0.51 -4.22 -1.19
N VAL A 110 -0.97 -3.02 -0.81
CA VAL A 110 -0.36 -1.72 -1.13
C VAL A 110 -0.36 -0.88 0.14
N CYS A 111 0.76 -0.25 0.44
CA CYS A 111 0.87 0.70 1.55
C CYS A 111 1.92 1.76 1.23
N LYS A 112 1.99 2.81 2.07
CA LYS A 112 2.98 3.87 1.93
C LYS A 112 4.42 3.32 1.93
N HIS A 113 4.75 2.38 2.81
CA HIS A 113 6.12 1.83 2.92
C HIS A 113 6.57 1.09 1.65
N ALA A 114 5.68 0.28 1.05
CA ALA A 114 5.98 -0.42 -0.19
C ALA A 114 6.24 0.56 -1.35
N ILE A 115 5.45 1.63 -1.44
CA ILE A 115 5.61 2.66 -2.47
C ILE A 115 6.88 3.48 -2.22
N THR A 116 7.14 3.89 -0.98
CA THR A 116 8.38 4.59 -0.58
C THR A 116 9.62 3.79 -0.97
N VAL A 117 9.60 2.47 -0.72
CA VAL A 117 10.71 1.59 -1.16
C VAL A 117 10.86 1.57 -2.67
N GLY A 118 9.76 1.49 -3.43
CA GLY A 118 9.81 1.60 -4.89
C GLY A 118 10.34 2.95 -5.38
N LEU A 119 10.05 4.03 -4.65
CA LEU A 119 10.57 5.37 -4.94
C LEU A 119 12.08 5.46 -4.70
N TRP A 120 12.58 4.93 -3.58
CA TRP A 120 14.02 4.87 -3.32
C TRP A 120 14.77 4.03 -4.34
N LYS A 121 14.16 2.94 -4.82
CA LYS A 121 14.71 2.10 -5.89
C LYS A 121 14.53 2.68 -7.30
N GLY A 122 13.82 3.80 -7.45
CA GLY A 122 13.53 4.41 -8.75
C GLY A 122 12.58 3.60 -9.64
N THR A 123 11.87 2.59 -9.11
CA THR A 123 10.92 1.76 -9.87
C THR A 123 9.53 2.40 -9.96
N ILE A 124 9.21 3.29 -9.02
CA ILE A 124 7.94 4.00 -8.95
C ILE A 124 8.21 5.50 -9.01
N THR A 125 7.36 6.23 -9.72
CA THR A 125 7.35 7.70 -9.73
C THR A 125 6.06 8.23 -9.11
N ILE A 126 6.15 9.23 -8.24
CA ILE A 126 4.94 9.85 -7.66
C ILE A 126 4.31 10.79 -8.70
N PRO A 127 3.00 10.64 -9.00
CA PRO A 127 2.29 11.59 -9.85
C PRO A 127 2.15 12.95 -9.15
N ASP A 128 2.28 14.04 -9.89
CA ASP A 128 2.27 15.41 -9.32
C ASP A 128 0.97 15.74 -8.57
N VAL A 129 -0.16 15.18 -9.00
CA VAL A 129 -1.46 15.32 -8.31
C VAL A 129 -1.38 14.84 -6.86
N ALA A 130 -0.56 13.84 -6.56
CA ALA A 130 -0.40 13.33 -5.20
C ALA A 130 0.49 14.23 -4.32
N LYS A 131 1.48 14.93 -4.90
CA LYS A 131 2.37 15.86 -4.17
C LYS A 131 1.61 17.08 -3.65
N HIS A 132 0.65 17.57 -4.43
CA HIS A 132 -0.09 18.81 -4.13
C HIS A 132 -1.47 18.58 -3.48
N ALA A 133 -1.84 17.34 -3.20
CA ALA A 133 -3.13 17.03 -2.61
C ALA A 133 -3.21 17.50 -1.14
N VAL A 134 -3.96 18.57 -0.89
CA VAL A 134 -4.23 19.10 0.45
C VAL A 134 -5.30 18.24 1.16
N ILE A 135 -5.06 17.84 2.42
CA ILE A 135 -6.07 17.12 3.24
C ILE A 135 -7.28 18.03 3.48
N GLY A 136 -8.49 17.47 3.42
CA GLY A 136 -9.71 18.12 3.91
C GLY A 136 -10.48 18.92 2.86
N GLN A 137 -9.89 19.17 1.69
CA GLN A 137 -10.65 19.76 0.59
C GLN A 137 -11.43 18.68 -0.16
N LYS A 138 -12.75 18.68 0.03
CA LYS A 138 -13.66 17.90 -0.82
C LYS A 138 -13.44 18.36 -2.26
N ARG A 139 -13.08 17.42 -3.15
CA ARG A 139 -12.95 17.73 -4.59
C ARG A 139 -14.24 18.41 -5.04
N LYS A 140 -14.11 19.48 -5.82
CA LYS A 140 -15.25 20.17 -6.43
C LYS A 140 -16.09 19.11 -7.15
N ARG A 141 -17.38 19.01 -6.81
CA ARG A 141 -18.27 18.01 -7.43
C ARG A 141 -18.24 18.26 -8.93
N GLY A 142 -17.99 17.22 -9.73
CA GLY A 142 -18.08 17.33 -11.19
C GLY A 142 -19.50 17.75 -11.60
N ARG A 143 -19.65 18.17 -12.86
CA ARG A 143 -20.99 18.38 -13.44
C ARG A 143 -21.79 17.08 -13.24
N PRO A 144 -23.02 17.14 -12.69
CA PRO A 144 -23.87 15.96 -12.61
C PRO A 144 -23.96 15.32 -14.00
N THR A 145 -23.80 14.00 -14.07
CA THR A 145 -24.07 13.25 -15.29
C THR A 145 -25.52 13.52 -15.69
N ALA A 146 -25.77 13.81 -16.96
CA ALA A 146 -27.14 14.03 -17.44
C ALA A 146 -28.02 12.83 -17.05
N THR A 147 -29.24 13.11 -16.58
CA THR A 147 -30.21 12.08 -16.19
C THR A 147 -30.43 11.15 -17.38
N ARG A 148 -30.34 9.83 -17.15
CA ARG A 148 -30.73 8.86 -18.18
C ARG A 148 -32.25 9.02 -18.45
N PRO A 149 -32.70 8.95 -19.72
CA PRO A 149 -34.13 8.98 -20.03
C PRO A 149 -34.85 7.85 -19.29
N ALA A 150 -36.07 8.12 -18.82
CA ALA A 150 -36.90 7.12 -18.16
C ALA A 150 -37.19 5.96 -19.14
N LEU A 151 -37.17 4.73 -18.64
CA LEU A 151 -37.64 3.56 -19.38
C LEU A 151 -39.15 3.74 -19.65
N VAL A 152 -39.51 4.00 -20.90
CA VAL A 152 -40.91 3.98 -21.33
C VAL A 152 -41.34 2.52 -21.41
N ARG A 153 -42.36 2.16 -20.64
CA ARG A 153 -42.99 0.83 -20.72
C ARG A 153 -43.64 0.72 -22.10
N GLN A 154 -43.29 -0.30 -22.88
CA GLN A 154 -44.01 -0.60 -24.11
C GLN A 154 -45.37 -1.19 -23.72
N ASP A 155 -46.44 -0.55 -24.18
CA ASP A 155 -47.82 -1.06 -24.10
C ASP A 155 -48.03 -2.21 -25.09
#